data_AF-A0A3Q3FQA5-F1
#
_entry.id   AF-A0A3Q3FQA5-F1
#
_cell.length_a   1.000
_cell.length_b   1.000
_cell.length_c   1.000
_cell.angle_alpha   90.00
_cell.angle_beta   90.00
_cell.angle_gamma   90.00
#
_symmetry.space_group_name_H-M   'P 1'
#
loop_
_entity.id
_entity.type
_entity.pdbx_description
1 polymer ?
#
loop_
_entity_poly.entity_id
_entity_poly.type
_entity_poly.pdbx_seq_one_letter_code
_entity_poly.pdbx_strand_id
1 'polypeptide(L)'
;MGSHSIIPMLVVELKLDTLEVLKRGFIDKMKPNKPYLMHDSSDILHSCTSSYKKQVEHIRNYYQQQHQNWFILNGLKSKWWLWTNILKEVSISVTYIQSYLERTQSGQAACINRLCVTPKELDCRLGEFGQYCPVCLALQHHLVDCSDNAALTHAAEYRRQYYKLCGKNHLEKFLSTPDQFVAPSCPHTLPQPVLLPRKLTEIQVKNKFPQEAEMKGFCPVTYKDGKQRYEALIRGKMEYAVEYKERIYVFQTKQKQEQFLRMPENYWDQKLPSKVPPLPEPVPLTSLPTLGYLEQGVAVAVIKAMTAVGTLKPKYPFLSIQRSALLYVAFYLKAFNQKSTDINRQMYKKKLALFEENCELIPYLSSAMRGTYRPPGERPIDFNFKLNRFLVLGVPGANDFL
;
A
#
# COMPACT_ATOMS: atom_id res chain seq x y z
N MET A 1 -7.12 -24.25 -33.59
CA MET A 1 -5.69 -24.00 -33.87
C MET A 1 -4.90 -25.12 -33.19
N GLY A 2 -4.68 -26.22 -33.89
CA GLY A 2 -4.23 -27.47 -33.29
C GLY A 2 -3.53 -28.35 -34.31
N SER A 3 -2.53 -27.80 -34.99
CA SER A 3 -1.80 -28.53 -36.03
C SER A 3 -0.34 -28.08 -36.00
N HIS A 4 0.47 -28.83 -35.26
CA HIS A 4 1.91 -28.68 -35.00
C HIS A 4 2.26 -27.62 -33.94
N SER A 5 2.14 -28.02 -32.68
CA SER A 5 2.46 -27.21 -31.49
C SER A 5 3.99 -27.06 -31.30
N ILE A 6 4.67 -26.42 -32.26
CA ILE A 6 6.09 -26.09 -32.09
C ILE A 6 6.18 -24.97 -31.06
N ILE A 7 6.65 -25.32 -29.87
CA ILE A 7 6.92 -24.36 -28.80
C ILE A 7 8.42 -24.02 -28.87
N PRO A 8 8.80 -22.75 -29.07
CA PRO A 8 10.21 -22.37 -29.01
C PRO A 8 10.73 -22.62 -27.60
N MET A 9 11.83 -23.34 -27.46
CA MET A 9 12.44 -23.58 -26.15
C MET A 9 12.98 -22.31 -25.51
N LEU A 10 13.42 -21.36 -26.33
CA LEU A 10 14.00 -20.12 -25.88
C LEU A 10 13.71 -19.02 -26.89
N VAL A 11 13.23 -17.87 -26.41
CA VAL A 11 12.97 -16.69 -27.23
C VAL A 11 13.90 -15.58 -26.76
N VAL A 12 14.80 -15.12 -27.64
CA VAL A 12 15.73 -14.02 -27.35
C VAL A 12 15.22 -12.74 -27.98
N GLU A 13 15.04 -11.72 -27.16
CA GLU A 13 14.79 -10.35 -27.60
C GLU A 13 16.09 -9.54 -27.56
N LEU A 14 16.52 -9.04 -28.71
CA LEU A 14 17.64 -8.09 -28.80
C LEU A 14 17.11 -6.67 -28.65
N LYS A 15 17.21 -6.13 -27.44
CA LYS A 15 16.74 -4.78 -27.15
C LYS A 15 17.70 -3.75 -27.73
N LEU A 16 17.19 -2.92 -28.63
CA LEU A 16 17.87 -1.80 -29.27
C LEU A 16 16.98 -0.56 -29.25
N ASP A 17 17.61 0.61 -29.21
CA ASP A 17 16.89 1.87 -29.39
C ASP A 17 16.55 2.10 -30.87
N THR A 18 15.45 2.81 -31.14
CA THR A 18 14.98 3.09 -32.50
C THR A 18 16.02 3.83 -33.33
N LEU A 19 16.75 4.77 -32.74
CA LEU A 19 17.79 5.51 -33.47
C LEU A 19 18.92 4.57 -33.94
N GLU A 20 19.33 3.64 -33.08
CA GLU A 20 20.37 2.68 -33.42
C GLU A 20 19.89 1.67 -34.48
N VAL A 21 18.63 1.23 -34.41
CA VAL A 21 18.02 0.37 -35.44
C VAL A 21 18.05 1.07 -36.80
N LEU A 22 17.62 2.33 -36.87
CA LEU A 22 17.62 3.12 -38.11
C LEU A 22 19.04 3.34 -38.64
N LYS A 23 19.99 3.67 -37.75
CA LYS A 23 21.41 3.84 -38.11
C LYS A 23 21.99 2.56 -38.71
N ARG A 24 21.78 1.41 -38.07
CA ARG A 24 22.26 0.11 -38.57
C ARG A 24 21.58 -0.27 -39.89
N GLY A 25 20.27 -0.02 -40.01
CA GLY A 25 19.53 -0.24 -41.25
C GLY A 25 20.06 0.59 -42.42
N PHE A 26 20.41 1.86 -42.18
CA PHE A 26 21.02 2.72 -43.19
C PHE A 26 22.40 2.22 -43.64
N ILE A 27 23.25 1.79 -42.70
CA ILE A 27 24.57 1.21 -43.03
C ILE A 27 24.41 -0.09 -43.82
N ASP A 28 23.46 -0.94 -43.43
CA ASP A 28 23.19 -2.20 -44.12
C ASP A 28 22.65 -1.97 -45.54
N LYS A 29 21.85 -0.90 -45.73
CA LYS A 29 21.34 -0.51 -47.03
C LYS A 29 22.44 -0.28 -48.07
N MET A 30 23.57 0.29 -47.64
CA MET A 30 24.71 0.66 -48.48
C MET A 30 25.60 -0.51 -48.89
N LYS A 31 25.33 -1.74 -48.43
CA LYS A 31 26.14 -2.91 -48.78
C LYS A 31 25.83 -3.38 -50.22
N PRO A 32 26.87 -3.63 -51.05
CA PRO A 32 26.71 -3.92 -52.47
C PRO A 32 26.14 -5.31 -52.77
N ASN A 33 26.31 -6.28 -51.86
CA ASN A 33 25.91 -7.67 -52.07
C ASN A 33 24.75 -8.06 -51.15
N LYS A 34 23.51 -7.79 -51.57
CA LYS A 34 22.31 -8.30 -50.89
C LYS A 34 21.77 -9.53 -51.62
N PRO A 35 21.54 -10.66 -50.93
CA PRO A 35 21.03 -11.88 -51.55
C PRO A 35 19.58 -11.75 -52.05
N TYR A 36 18.83 -10.75 -51.59
CA TYR A 36 17.45 -10.46 -52.03
C TYR A 36 17.10 -8.99 -51.78
N LEU A 37 16.06 -8.50 -52.47
CA LEU A 37 15.55 -7.13 -52.30
C LEU A 37 14.98 -6.98 -50.89
N MET A 38 15.40 -5.93 -50.18
CA MET A 38 14.95 -5.63 -48.82
C MET A 38 14.16 -4.33 -48.76
N HIS A 39 13.07 -4.33 -47.99
CA HIS A 39 12.28 -3.13 -47.70
C HIS A 39 12.93 -2.33 -46.57
N ASP A 40 14.08 -1.72 -46.86
CA ASP A 40 14.97 -1.06 -45.91
C ASP A 40 14.94 0.49 -46.01
N SER A 41 13.86 1.06 -46.56
CA SER A 41 13.66 2.51 -46.52
C SER A 41 13.48 3.00 -45.07
N SER A 42 13.87 4.24 -44.80
CA SER A 42 13.73 4.85 -43.47
C SER A 42 12.30 4.80 -42.97
N ASP A 43 11.33 5.07 -43.85
CA ASP A 43 9.91 5.14 -43.50
C ASP A 43 9.36 3.75 -43.16
N ILE A 44 9.79 2.72 -43.91
CA ILE A 44 9.40 1.33 -43.64
C ILE A 44 10.02 0.86 -42.33
N LEU A 45 11.33 1.08 -42.13
CA LEU A 45 12.00 0.69 -40.88
C LEU A 45 11.40 1.39 -39.65
N HIS A 46 11.03 2.66 -39.78
CA HIS A 46 10.34 3.40 -38.73
C HIS A 46 8.94 2.80 -38.44
N SER A 47 8.15 2.53 -39.49
CA SER A 47 6.82 1.90 -39.37
C SER A 47 6.89 0.51 -38.74
N CYS A 48 7.85 -0.33 -39.17
CA CYS A 48 8.11 -1.64 -38.60
C CYS A 48 8.52 -1.55 -37.13
N THR A 49 9.39 -0.60 -36.77
CA THR A 49 9.83 -0.41 -35.37
C THR A 49 8.67 0.03 -34.48
N SER A 50 7.81 0.93 -34.96
CA SER A 50 6.59 1.34 -34.26
C SER A 50 5.64 0.17 -34.04
N SER A 51 5.42 -0.63 -35.08
CA SER A 51 4.57 -1.83 -35.01
C SER A 51 5.13 -2.87 -34.04
N TYR A 52 6.45 -3.11 -34.07
CA TYR A 52 7.15 -3.98 -33.12
C TYR A 52 6.94 -3.51 -31.67
N LYS A 53 7.18 -2.22 -31.39
CA LYS A 53 7.04 -1.67 -30.03
C LYS A 53 5.62 -1.85 -29.47
N LYS A 54 4.59 -1.73 -30.32
CA LYS A 54 3.20 -1.95 -29.94
C LYS A 54 2.90 -3.43 -29.61
N GLN A 55 3.48 -4.37 -30.36
CA GLN A 55 3.12 -5.79 -30.24
C GLN A 55 4.02 -6.58 -29.29
N VAL A 56 5.30 -6.23 -29.17
CA VAL A 56 6.28 -7.03 -28.43
C VAL A 56 5.92 -7.19 -26.95
N GLU A 57 5.30 -6.19 -26.32
CA GLU A 57 4.91 -6.29 -24.91
C GLU A 57 3.85 -7.37 -24.69
N HIS A 58 2.87 -7.46 -25.59
CA HIS A 58 1.83 -8.50 -25.54
C HIS A 58 2.42 -9.89 -25.76
N ILE A 59 3.30 -10.03 -26.75
CA ILE A 59 3.96 -11.31 -27.07
C ILE A 59 4.88 -11.73 -25.91
N ARG A 60 5.67 -10.80 -25.37
CA ARG A 60 6.55 -11.03 -24.23
C ARG A 60 5.75 -11.50 -23.02
N ASN A 61 4.66 -10.80 -22.69
CA ASN A 61 3.81 -11.17 -21.56
C ASN A 61 3.22 -12.57 -21.75
N TYR A 62 2.78 -12.91 -22.98
CA TYR A 62 2.27 -14.24 -23.30
C TYR A 62 3.33 -15.32 -23.06
N TYR A 63 4.52 -15.21 -23.66
CA TYR A 63 5.59 -16.21 -23.49
C TYR A 63 6.10 -16.29 -22.05
N GLN A 64 6.22 -15.16 -21.37
CA GLN A 64 6.65 -15.12 -19.97
C GLN A 64 5.63 -15.81 -19.04
N GLN A 65 4.33 -15.61 -19.28
CA GLN A 65 3.26 -16.24 -18.48
C GLN A 65 3.05 -17.71 -18.82
N GLN A 66 3.11 -18.07 -20.11
CA GLN A 66 2.81 -19.44 -20.56
C GLN A 66 4.01 -20.38 -20.51
N HIS A 67 5.23 -19.91 -20.76
CA HIS A 67 6.39 -20.78 -20.97
C HIS A 67 7.64 -20.39 -20.18
N GLN A 68 7.70 -19.17 -19.64
CA GLN A 68 8.85 -18.65 -18.87
C GLN A 68 10.19 -18.74 -19.64
N ASN A 69 10.14 -18.57 -20.97
CA ASN A 69 11.24 -18.83 -21.90
C ASN A 69 11.74 -17.58 -22.65
N TRP A 70 11.36 -16.37 -22.20
CA TRP A 70 11.73 -15.11 -22.84
C TRP A 70 12.94 -14.45 -22.18
N PHE A 71 13.97 -14.14 -22.95
CA PHE A 71 15.21 -13.54 -22.47
C PHE A 71 15.52 -12.24 -23.22
N ILE A 72 15.79 -11.17 -22.47
CA ILE A 72 16.12 -9.86 -23.04
C ILE A 72 17.63 -9.65 -22.97
N LEU A 73 18.25 -9.38 -24.12
CA LEU A 73 19.66 -9.03 -24.22
C LEU A 73 19.85 -7.62 -24.77
N ASN A 74 20.92 -6.96 -24.34
CA ASN A 74 21.28 -5.64 -24.84
C ASN A 74 21.95 -5.75 -26.22
N GLY A 75 21.24 -5.37 -27.29
CA GLY A 75 21.71 -5.44 -28.66
C GLY A 75 22.82 -4.45 -29.03
N LEU A 76 23.17 -3.51 -28.13
CA LEU A 76 24.30 -2.60 -28.32
C LEU A 76 25.66 -3.27 -28.09
N LYS A 77 25.68 -4.45 -27.46
CA LYS A 77 26.91 -5.21 -27.22
C LYS A 77 27.45 -5.80 -28.52
N SER A 78 28.72 -6.21 -28.49
CA SER A 78 29.38 -6.82 -29.66
C SER A 78 28.67 -8.11 -30.07
N LYS A 79 28.75 -8.46 -31.36
CA LYS A 79 28.19 -9.71 -31.89
C LYS A 79 28.72 -10.94 -31.14
N TRP A 80 30.02 -10.92 -30.81
CA TRP A 80 30.65 -12.01 -30.05
C TRP A 80 30.09 -12.12 -28.63
N TRP A 81 29.88 -11.00 -27.94
CA TRP A 81 29.26 -11.01 -26.61
C TRP A 81 27.83 -11.54 -26.66
N LEU A 82 27.02 -11.11 -27.63
CA LEU A 82 25.66 -11.61 -27.84
C LEU A 82 25.66 -13.12 -28.11
N TRP A 83 26.49 -13.56 -29.06
CA TRP A 83 26.65 -14.96 -29.42
C TRP A 83 27.01 -15.83 -28.21
N THR A 84 28.04 -15.45 -27.46
CA THR A 84 28.51 -16.21 -26.29
C THR A 84 27.43 -16.30 -25.20
N ASN A 85 26.68 -15.22 -24.95
CA ASN A 85 25.60 -15.26 -23.94
C ASN A 85 24.40 -16.09 -24.40
N ILE A 86 24.00 -15.99 -25.68
CA ILE A 86 22.93 -16.82 -26.22
C ILE A 86 23.33 -18.30 -26.17
N LEU A 87 24.54 -18.64 -26.60
CA LEU A 87 25.07 -20.00 -26.52
C LEU A 87 25.09 -20.51 -25.08
N LYS A 88 25.45 -19.66 -24.11
CA LYS A 88 25.42 -20.02 -22.69
C LYS A 88 24.00 -20.37 -22.22
N GLU A 89 23.01 -19.55 -22.52
CA GLU A 89 21.61 -19.82 -22.13
C GLU A 89 21.03 -21.06 -22.83
N VAL A 90 21.38 -21.28 -24.10
CA VAL A 90 21.02 -22.49 -24.85
C VAL A 90 21.68 -23.71 -24.21
N SER A 91 22.98 -23.66 -23.93
CA SER A 91 23.72 -24.76 -23.29
C SER A 91 23.13 -25.13 -21.93
N ILE A 92 22.80 -24.13 -21.10
CA ILE A 92 22.10 -24.36 -19.83
C ILE A 92 20.78 -25.09 -20.10
N SER A 93 19.94 -24.56 -21.00
CA SER A 93 18.62 -25.13 -21.27
C SER A 93 18.70 -26.57 -21.80
N VAL A 94 19.64 -26.87 -22.70
CA VAL A 94 19.90 -28.22 -23.21
C VAL A 94 20.35 -29.16 -22.08
N THR A 95 21.21 -28.69 -21.17
CA THR A 95 21.66 -29.49 -20.01
C THR A 95 20.49 -29.87 -19.11
N TYR A 96 19.55 -28.95 -18.87
CA TYR A 96 18.33 -29.25 -18.10
C TYR A 96 17.45 -30.29 -18.81
N ILE A 97 17.27 -30.17 -20.13
CA ILE A 97 16.49 -31.13 -20.92
C ILE A 97 17.14 -32.51 -20.88
N GLN A 98 18.45 -32.60 -21.11
CA GLN A 98 19.19 -33.87 -21.08
C GLN A 98 19.08 -34.52 -19.70
N SER A 99 19.34 -33.76 -18.63
CA SER A 99 19.23 -34.27 -17.26
C SER A 99 17.81 -34.75 -16.94
N TYR A 100 16.79 -34.05 -17.44
CA TYR A 100 15.40 -34.46 -17.29
C TYR A 100 15.11 -35.78 -18.01
N LEU A 101 15.51 -35.91 -19.27
CA LEU A 101 15.30 -37.13 -20.07
C LEU A 101 16.02 -38.33 -19.45
N GLU A 102 17.28 -38.17 -19.04
CA GLU A 102 18.08 -39.23 -18.40
C GLU A 102 17.45 -39.72 -17.10
N ARG A 103 17.05 -38.78 -16.22
CA ARG A 103 16.45 -39.11 -14.92
C ARG A 103 15.08 -39.76 -15.07
N THR A 104 14.24 -39.23 -15.95
CA THR A 104 12.88 -39.78 -16.17
C THR A 104 12.92 -41.17 -16.80
N GLN A 105 13.84 -41.43 -17.74
CA GLN A 105 14.06 -42.78 -18.29
C GLN A 105 14.53 -43.76 -17.22
N SER A 106 15.34 -43.30 -16.27
CA SER A 106 15.81 -44.09 -15.13
C SER A 106 14.78 -44.21 -14.00
N GLY A 107 13.56 -43.68 -14.17
CA GLY A 107 12.51 -43.69 -13.14
C GLY A 107 12.77 -42.77 -11.94
N GLN A 108 13.77 -41.88 -12.02
CA GLN A 108 14.14 -40.95 -10.96
C GLN A 108 13.36 -39.63 -11.05
N ALA A 109 13.32 -38.88 -9.94
CA ALA A 109 12.78 -37.54 -9.96
C ALA A 109 13.68 -36.59 -10.77
N ALA A 110 13.06 -35.68 -11.51
CA ALA A 110 13.73 -34.77 -12.43
C ALA A 110 13.26 -33.32 -12.24
N CYS A 111 14.17 -32.36 -12.42
CA CYS A 111 13.83 -30.94 -12.36
C CYS A 111 13.09 -30.52 -13.64
N ILE A 112 12.00 -29.77 -13.52
CA ILE A 112 11.21 -29.30 -14.68
C ILE A 112 11.53 -27.86 -15.09
N ASN A 113 12.52 -27.25 -14.44
CA ASN A 113 12.96 -25.91 -14.76
C ASN A 113 13.41 -25.83 -16.22
N ARG A 114 13.02 -24.76 -16.93
CA ARG A 114 13.33 -24.50 -18.35
C ARG A 114 12.77 -25.52 -19.36
N LEU A 115 11.79 -26.33 -18.99
CA LEU A 115 11.09 -27.25 -19.91
C LEU A 115 9.86 -26.63 -20.61
N CYS A 116 9.60 -25.33 -20.42
CA CYS A 116 8.46 -24.61 -21.01
C CYS A 116 7.07 -25.16 -20.63
N VAL A 117 6.98 -25.84 -19.48
CA VAL A 117 5.72 -26.38 -18.92
C VAL A 117 4.75 -25.23 -18.68
N THR A 118 3.54 -25.36 -19.22
CA THR A 118 2.51 -24.33 -19.08
C THR A 118 1.83 -24.37 -17.72
N PRO A 119 1.32 -23.24 -17.19
CA PRO A 119 0.56 -23.25 -15.94
C PRO A 119 -0.62 -24.22 -15.98
N LYS A 120 -1.32 -24.33 -17.13
CA LYS A 120 -2.42 -25.28 -17.31
C LYS A 120 -1.95 -26.74 -17.20
N GLU A 121 -0.85 -27.08 -17.86
CA GLU A 121 -0.27 -28.41 -17.79
C GLU A 121 0.21 -28.74 -16.36
N LEU A 122 0.84 -27.76 -15.71
CA LEU A 122 1.28 -27.87 -14.33
C LEU A 122 0.09 -28.23 -13.44
N ASP A 123 -0.98 -27.43 -13.48
CA ASP A 123 -2.19 -27.61 -12.67
C ASP A 123 -2.88 -28.96 -12.93
N CYS A 124 -2.91 -29.43 -14.19
CA CYS A 124 -3.50 -30.73 -14.54
C CYS A 124 -2.72 -31.93 -13.99
N ARG A 125 -1.40 -31.76 -13.76
CA ARG A 125 -0.49 -32.82 -13.34
C ARG A 125 0.07 -32.61 -11.94
N LEU A 126 -0.50 -31.70 -11.15
CA LEU A 126 -0.08 -31.52 -9.76
C LEU A 126 -0.25 -32.82 -8.99
N GLY A 127 0.78 -33.17 -8.22
CA GLY A 127 0.72 -34.29 -7.31
C GLY A 127 -0.21 -34.04 -6.12
N GLU A 128 -0.26 -35.01 -5.21
CA GLU A 128 -1.16 -35.04 -4.05
C GLU A 128 -0.99 -33.83 -3.09
N PHE A 129 0.18 -33.19 -3.10
CA PHE A 129 0.47 -32.01 -2.27
C PHE A 129 0.08 -30.69 -2.93
N GLY A 130 -0.41 -30.71 -4.18
CA GLY A 130 -0.82 -29.52 -4.92
C GLY A 130 0.30 -28.48 -5.00
N GLN A 131 0.04 -27.28 -4.48
CA GLN A 131 1.00 -26.16 -4.46
C GLN A 131 1.90 -26.17 -3.20
N TYR A 132 1.75 -27.13 -2.31
CA TYR A 132 2.53 -27.20 -1.06
C TYR A 132 3.81 -28.01 -1.24
N CYS A 133 4.85 -27.60 -0.51
CA CYS A 133 6.14 -28.28 -0.52
C CYS A 133 6.09 -29.61 0.26
N PRO A 134 6.19 -30.80 -0.39
CA PRO A 134 6.13 -32.09 0.29
C PRO A 134 7.28 -32.30 1.28
N VAL A 135 8.48 -31.77 0.98
CA VAL A 135 9.67 -31.91 1.85
C VAL A 135 9.51 -31.14 3.16
N CYS A 136 8.88 -29.97 3.13
CA CYS A 136 8.58 -29.20 4.36
C CYS A 136 7.60 -29.96 5.26
N LEU A 137 6.57 -30.53 4.63
CA LEU A 137 5.55 -31.27 5.35
C LEU A 137 6.13 -32.56 5.95
N ALA A 138 6.94 -33.30 5.18
CA ALA A 138 7.51 -34.55 5.64
C ALA A 138 8.56 -34.38 6.76
N LEU A 139 9.43 -33.36 6.67
CA LEU A 139 10.54 -33.20 7.64
C LEU A 139 10.17 -32.35 8.86
N GLN A 140 9.28 -31.38 8.70
CA GLN A 140 9.00 -30.36 9.73
C GLN A 140 7.51 -30.24 10.07
N HIS A 141 6.63 -30.97 9.38
CA HIS A 141 5.19 -30.82 9.49
C HIS A 141 4.74 -29.36 9.23
N HIS A 142 5.45 -28.67 8.32
CA HIS A 142 5.18 -27.28 7.96
C HIS A 142 4.44 -27.17 6.63
N LEU A 143 3.33 -26.42 6.62
CA LEU A 143 2.59 -26.07 5.41
C LEU A 143 3.23 -24.85 4.74
N VAL A 144 4.00 -25.07 3.68
CA VAL A 144 4.60 -23.99 2.88
C VAL A 144 3.96 -23.95 1.50
N ASP A 145 3.06 -22.98 1.31
CA ASP A 145 2.41 -22.72 0.03
C ASP A 145 3.38 -22.04 -0.96
N CYS A 146 3.55 -22.65 -2.12
CA CYS A 146 4.39 -22.17 -3.22
C CYS A 146 3.56 -21.58 -4.38
N SER A 147 2.28 -21.28 -4.16
CA SER A 147 1.38 -20.66 -5.15
C SER A 147 1.83 -19.26 -5.58
N ASP A 148 2.36 -18.46 -4.65
CA ASP A 148 2.86 -17.09 -4.91
C ASP A 148 4.05 -17.08 -5.90
N ASN A 149 4.82 -18.17 -5.98
CA ASN A 149 5.94 -18.28 -6.91
C ASN A 149 5.48 -18.95 -8.21
N ALA A 150 5.30 -18.12 -9.24
CA ALA A 150 5.01 -18.60 -10.59
C ALA A 150 6.19 -19.35 -11.20
N ALA A 151 7.44 -18.99 -10.84
CA ALA A 151 8.63 -19.55 -11.47
C ALA A 151 8.81 -21.03 -11.11
N LEU A 152 9.05 -21.87 -12.13
CA LEU A 152 9.26 -23.31 -11.97
C LEU A 152 10.72 -23.67 -11.64
N THR A 153 11.46 -22.75 -11.04
CA THR A 153 12.88 -22.94 -10.70
C THR A 153 13.11 -24.05 -9.68
N HIS A 154 12.14 -24.27 -8.78
CA HIS A 154 12.17 -25.28 -7.73
C HIS A 154 10.98 -26.25 -7.88
N ALA A 155 10.74 -26.71 -9.10
CA ALA A 155 9.71 -27.71 -9.37
C ALA A 155 10.36 -28.99 -9.92
N ALA A 156 9.77 -30.13 -9.55
CA ALA A 156 10.23 -31.44 -9.97
C ALA A 156 9.08 -32.30 -10.46
N GLU A 157 9.38 -33.21 -11.38
CA GLU A 157 8.51 -34.30 -11.78
C GLU A 157 8.97 -35.59 -11.12
N TYR A 158 8.01 -36.35 -10.61
CA TYR A 158 8.19 -37.72 -10.21
C TYR A 158 6.93 -38.52 -10.52
N ARG A 159 7.07 -39.71 -11.13
CA ARG A 159 5.95 -40.58 -11.52
C ARG A 159 4.83 -39.86 -12.28
N ARG A 160 5.21 -39.01 -13.24
CA ARG A 160 4.30 -38.19 -14.08
C ARG A 160 3.52 -37.10 -13.34
N GLN A 161 3.77 -36.87 -12.06
CA GLN A 161 3.18 -35.79 -11.28
C GLN A 161 4.21 -34.69 -10.98
N TYR A 162 3.75 -33.46 -10.91
CA TYR A 162 4.55 -32.29 -10.61
C TYR A 162 4.43 -31.88 -9.14
N TYR A 163 5.58 -31.49 -8.56
CA TYR A 163 5.71 -31.07 -7.18
C TYR A 163 6.46 -29.75 -7.13
N LYS A 164 5.88 -28.76 -6.43
CA LYS A 164 6.56 -27.49 -6.14
C LYS A 164 7.31 -27.59 -4.82
N LEU A 165 8.49 -26.99 -4.77
CA LEU A 165 9.37 -27.00 -3.61
C LEU A 165 9.72 -25.56 -3.26
N CYS A 166 9.84 -25.28 -1.95
CA CYS A 166 10.03 -23.90 -1.49
C CYS A 166 11.43 -23.35 -1.76
N GLY A 167 12.40 -24.18 -2.14
CA GLY A 167 13.77 -23.75 -2.40
C GLY A 167 14.69 -24.86 -2.91
N LYS A 168 15.89 -24.45 -3.32
CA LYS A 168 16.92 -25.32 -3.89
C LYS A 168 17.31 -26.50 -3.00
N ASN A 169 17.49 -26.28 -1.69
CA ASN A 169 17.86 -27.36 -0.76
C ASN A 169 16.78 -28.46 -0.68
N HIS A 170 15.50 -28.09 -0.80
CA HIS A 170 14.41 -29.07 -0.81
C HIS A 170 14.28 -29.75 -2.16
N LEU A 171 14.56 -29.03 -3.27
CA LEU A 171 14.70 -29.63 -4.60
C LEU A 171 15.77 -30.73 -4.61
N GLU A 172 16.97 -30.45 -4.12
CA GLU A 172 18.06 -31.43 -4.12
C GLU A 172 17.71 -32.67 -3.28
N LYS A 173 17.10 -32.48 -2.10
CA LYS A 173 16.62 -33.60 -1.27
C LYS A 173 15.52 -34.43 -1.95
N PHE A 174 14.57 -33.77 -2.60
CA PHE A 174 13.50 -34.45 -3.33
C PHE A 174 14.07 -35.22 -4.53
N LEU A 175 15.03 -34.63 -5.26
CA LEU A 175 15.68 -35.25 -6.40
C LEU A 175 16.57 -36.45 -6.04
N SER A 176 17.04 -36.55 -4.79
CA SER A 176 17.85 -37.67 -4.31
C SER A 176 16.99 -38.83 -3.77
N THR A 177 15.89 -38.53 -3.07
CA THR A 177 15.07 -39.53 -2.36
C THR A 177 13.56 -39.22 -2.46
N PRO A 178 12.98 -39.20 -3.69
CA PRO A 178 11.60 -38.75 -3.89
C PRO A 178 10.56 -39.64 -3.20
N ASP A 179 10.81 -40.95 -3.10
CA ASP A 179 9.88 -41.90 -2.50
C ASP A 179 9.55 -41.58 -1.04
N GLN A 180 10.46 -40.97 -0.28
CA GLN A 180 10.23 -40.61 1.12
C GLN A 180 9.23 -39.45 1.28
N PHE A 181 8.98 -38.69 0.20
CA PHE A 181 8.18 -37.48 0.21
C PHE A 181 6.84 -37.62 -0.51
N VAL A 182 6.61 -38.75 -1.18
CA VAL A 182 5.40 -39.02 -1.99
C VAL A 182 4.72 -40.29 -1.47
N ALA A 183 3.39 -40.41 -1.64
CA ALA A 183 2.69 -41.63 -1.28
C ALA A 183 3.25 -42.86 -2.03
N PRO A 184 3.30 -44.05 -1.40
CA PRO A 184 2.73 -44.38 -0.08
C PRO A 184 3.69 -44.17 1.12
N SER A 185 4.96 -43.87 0.89
CA SER A 185 5.98 -43.87 1.95
C SER A 185 6.13 -42.52 2.67
N CYS A 186 5.34 -41.51 2.30
CA CYS A 186 5.38 -40.21 2.93
C CYS A 186 4.86 -40.28 4.39
N PRO A 187 5.52 -39.59 5.35
CA PRO A 187 5.14 -39.65 6.76
C PRO A 187 3.84 -38.89 7.05
N HIS A 188 3.53 -37.87 6.25
CA HIS A 188 2.40 -36.97 6.46
C HIS A 188 1.73 -36.67 5.11
N THR A 189 0.42 -36.88 5.05
CA THR A 189 -0.42 -36.52 3.91
C THR A 189 -0.84 -35.05 3.99
N LEU A 190 -1.12 -34.43 2.85
CA LEU A 190 -1.68 -33.08 2.85
C LEU A 190 -3.05 -33.08 3.57
N PRO A 191 -3.30 -32.16 4.52
CA PRO A 191 -4.61 -32.03 5.17
C PRO A 191 -5.72 -31.71 4.16
N GLN A 192 -6.96 -32.01 4.55
CA GLN A 192 -8.13 -31.65 3.74
C GLN A 192 -8.19 -30.13 3.50
N PRO A 193 -8.78 -29.65 2.38
CA PRO A 193 -8.79 -28.22 2.03
C PRO A 193 -9.33 -27.29 3.12
N VAL A 194 -10.31 -27.74 3.91
CA VAL A 194 -10.88 -26.97 5.04
C VAL A 194 -9.85 -26.72 6.16
N LEU A 195 -8.85 -27.59 6.26
CA LEU A 195 -7.74 -27.54 7.20
C LEU A 195 -6.48 -26.90 6.59
N LEU A 196 -6.58 -26.27 5.42
CA LEU A 196 -5.48 -25.52 4.82
C LEU A 196 -5.68 -24.02 5.03
N PRO A 197 -4.68 -23.31 5.56
CA PRO A 197 -4.83 -21.88 5.83
C PRO A 197 -4.70 -21.09 4.52
N ARG A 198 -5.59 -20.13 4.29
CA ARG A 198 -5.67 -19.33 3.07
C ARG A 198 -5.50 -17.85 3.37
N LYS A 199 -4.58 -17.17 2.68
CA LYS A 199 -4.45 -15.70 2.77
C LYS A 199 -5.72 -15.03 2.20
N LEU A 200 -6.23 -14.04 2.91
CA LEU A 200 -7.36 -13.23 2.46
C LEU A 200 -6.92 -11.79 2.15
N THR A 201 -7.51 -11.19 1.13
CA THR A 201 -7.39 -9.74 0.88
C THR A 201 -8.42 -8.96 1.69
N GLU A 202 -8.20 -7.66 1.89
CA GLU A 202 -9.15 -6.81 2.63
C GLU A 202 -10.57 -6.84 2.04
N ILE A 203 -10.67 -6.92 0.71
CA ILE A 203 -11.96 -7.01 0.01
C ILE A 203 -12.64 -8.35 0.35
N GLN A 204 -11.90 -9.44 0.36
CA GLN A 204 -12.42 -10.76 0.71
C GLN A 204 -12.89 -10.81 2.17
N VAL A 205 -12.16 -10.16 3.08
CA VAL A 205 -12.58 -10.03 4.49
C VAL A 205 -13.88 -9.24 4.60
N LYS A 206 -14.00 -8.10 3.91
CA LYS A 206 -15.21 -7.27 3.91
C LYS A 206 -16.42 -8.01 3.33
N ASN A 207 -16.23 -8.81 2.30
CA ASN A 207 -17.29 -9.60 1.68
C ASN A 207 -17.83 -10.72 2.58
N LYS A 208 -17.11 -11.10 3.64
CA LYS A 208 -17.54 -12.10 4.62
C LYS A 208 -18.32 -11.52 5.81
N PHE A 209 -18.61 -10.22 5.80
CA PHE A 209 -19.50 -9.62 6.79
C PHE A 209 -20.87 -10.34 6.79
N PRO A 210 -21.47 -10.69 7.96
CA PRO A 210 -21.18 -10.22 9.31
C PRO A 210 -20.19 -11.07 10.12
N GLN A 211 -19.43 -11.97 9.50
CA GLN A 211 -18.46 -12.80 10.21
C GLN A 211 -17.35 -11.94 10.83
N GLU A 212 -17.19 -12.02 12.15
CA GLU A 212 -16.13 -11.32 12.88
C GLU A 212 -14.80 -12.08 12.84
N ALA A 213 -13.70 -11.35 13.04
CA ALA A 213 -12.39 -11.97 13.21
C ALA A 213 -12.33 -12.71 14.56
N GLU A 214 -11.82 -13.94 14.53
CA GLU A 214 -11.56 -14.76 15.71
C GLU A 214 -10.64 -14.00 16.68
N MET A 215 -10.74 -14.36 17.96
CA MET A 215 -10.03 -13.65 19.04
C MET A 215 -10.28 -12.13 19.02
N LYS A 216 -11.48 -11.68 18.63
CA LYS A 216 -11.86 -10.26 18.58
C LYS A 216 -10.87 -9.40 17.76
N GLY A 217 -10.19 -9.99 16.78
CA GLY A 217 -9.18 -9.33 15.97
C GLY A 217 -7.79 -9.19 16.62
N PHE A 218 -7.51 -9.88 17.71
CA PHE A 218 -6.17 -10.00 18.28
C PHE A 218 -5.34 -11.04 17.52
N CYS A 219 -4.02 -10.79 17.43
CA CYS A 219 -3.09 -11.66 16.73
C CYS A 219 -2.81 -12.95 17.54
N PRO A 220 -3.17 -14.15 17.02
CA PRO A 220 -2.98 -15.41 17.74
C PRO A 220 -1.50 -15.73 18.00
N VAL A 221 -0.61 -15.38 17.06
CA VAL A 221 0.80 -15.74 17.16
C VAL A 221 1.50 -14.90 18.23
N THR A 222 1.21 -13.60 18.31
CA THR A 222 1.79 -12.76 19.38
C THR A 222 1.28 -13.20 20.74
N TYR A 223 0.00 -13.57 20.85
CA TYR A 223 -0.57 -14.02 22.11
C TYR A 223 0.06 -15.32 22.59
N LYS A 224 0.21 -16.34 21.72
CA LYS A 224 0.87 -17.60 22.08
C LYS A 224 2.36 -17.42 22.39
N ASP A 225 3.10 -16.71 21.52
CA ASP A 225 4.54 -16.47 21.71
C ASP A 225 4.82 -15.65 22.98
N GLY A 226 3.92 -14.73 23.32
CA GLY A 226 3.94 -13.95 24.55
C GLY A 226 3.45 -14.69 25.79
N LYS A 227 3.33 -16.03 25.73
CA LYS A 227 2.86 -16.89 26.83
C LYS A 227 1.49 -16.47 27.37
N GLN A 228 0.60 -16.05 26.47
CA GLN A 228 -0.78 -15.69 26.77
C GLN A 228 -0.93 -14.53 27.78
N ARG A 229 0.07 -13.65 27.85
CA ARG A 229 0.04 -12.47 28.72
C ARG A 229 -0.77 -11.33 28.11
N TYR A 230 -1.23 -10.42 28.97
CA TYR A 230 -2.04 -9.28 28.56
C TYR A 230 -1.29 -8.33 27.60
N GLU A 231 0.01 -8.11 27.83
CA GLU A 231 0.85 -7.25 26.99
C GLU A 231 1.03 -7.81 25.56
N ALA A 232 0.78 -9.11 25.38
CA ALA A 232 0.91 -9.81 24.10
C ALA A 232 -0.39 -9.80 23.27
N LEU A 233 -1.49 -9.27 23.82
CA LEU A 233 -2.76 -9.05 23.13
C LEU A 233 -2.66 -7.83 22.20
N ILE A 234 -1.96 -8.02 21.10
CA ILE A 234 -1.76 -7.00 20.08
C ILE A 234 -2.76 -7.22 18.95
N ARG A 235 -3.38 -6.14 18.48
CA ARG A 235 -4.34 -6.20 17.37
C ARG A 235 -3.67 -6.53 16.06
N GLY A 236 -4.32 -7.42 15.31
CA GLY A 236 -3.95 -7.68 13.93
C GLY A 236 -4.48 -6.60 12.98
N LYS A 237 -3.94 -6.59 11.77
CA LYS A 237 -4.42 -5.75 10.68
C LYS A 237 -5.14 -6.60 9.65
N MET A 238 -6.17 -6.04 9.00
CA MET A 238 -6.94 -6.72 7.95
C MET A 238 -6.09 -7.07 6.72
N GLU A 239 -5.03 -6.29 6.45
CA GLU A 239 -4.06 -6.56 5.37
C GLU A 239 -3.36 -7.93 5.50
N TYR A 240 -3.26 -8.47 6.72
CA TYR A 240 -2.65 -9.77 7.01
C TYR A 240 -3.68 -10.84 7.37
N ALA A 241 -4.92 -10.75 6.90
CA ALA A 241 -5.93 -11.75 7.25
C ALA A 241 -5.62 -13.15 6.67
N VAL A 242 -5.98 -14.19 7.42
CA VAL A 242 -5.92 -15.60 7.01
C VAL A 242 -7.21 -16.29 7.42
N GLU A 243 -7.76 -17.08 6.51
CA GLU A 243 -8.84 -18.00 6.77
C GLU A 243 -8.28 -19.38 7.15
N TYR A 244 -8.80 -19.96 8.23
CA TYR A 244 -8.48 -21.32 8.63
C TYR A 244 -9.66 -21.94 9.37
N LYS A 245 -10.09 -23.15 8.98
CA LYS A 245 -11.31 -23.80 9.51
C LYS A 245 -12.54 -22.89 9.44
N GLU A 246 -12.71 -22.21 8.30
CA GLU A 246 -13.79 -21.24 8.05
C GLU A 246 -13.82 -20.05 9.02
N ARG A 247 -12.77 -19.83 9.82
CA ARG A 247 -12.62 -18.68 10.73
C ARG A 247 -11.58 -17.70 10.21
N ILE A 248 -11.80 -16.42 10.48
CA ILE A 248 -10.91 -15.33 10.03
C ILE A 248 -9.96 -14.97 11.17
N TYR A 249 -8.66 -15.07 10.94
CA TYR A 249 -7.61 -14.63 11.85
C TYR A 249 -6.87 -13.43 11.25
N VAL A 250 -6.48 -12.47 12.09
CA VAL A 250 -5.72 -11.28 11.67
C VAL A 250 -4.40 -11.20 12.44
N PHE A 251 -3.33 -10.74 11.80
CA PHE A 251 -2.00 -10.71 12.41
C PHE A 251 -1.41 -9.30 12.41
N GLN A 252 -0.51 -9.03 13.36
CA GLN A 252 0.13 -7.72 13.51
C GLN A 252 1.09 -7.43 12.34
N THR A 253 1.82 -8.44 11.88
CA THR A 253 2.86 -8.33 10.85
C THR A 253 2.79 -9.49 9.88
N LYS A 254 3.33 -9.30 8.67
CA LYS A 254 3.48 -10.35 7.66
C LYS A 254 4.25 -11.57 8.18
N GLN A 255 5.30 -11.36 8.98
CA GLN A 255 6.08 -12.47 9.56
C GLN A 255 5.23 -13.36 10.47
N LYS A 256 4.35 -12.76 11.27
CA LYS A 256 3.43 -13.50 12.15
C LYS A 256 2.34 -14.21 11.35
N GLN A 257 1.87 -13.61 10.26
CA GLN A 257 0.99 -14.28 9.30
C GLN A 257 1.65 -15.53 8.70
N GLU A 258 2.89 -15.42 8.25
CA GLU A 258 3.67 -16.55 7.71
C GLU A 258 3.93 -17.65 8.75
N GLN A 259 4.18 -17.28 10.01
CA GLN A 259 4.34 -18.22 11.12
C GLN A 259 3.06 -19.03 11.36
N PHE A 260 1.89 -18.38 11.29
CA PHE A 260 0.59 -19.05 11.37
C PHE A 260 0.34 -19.97 10.17
N LEU A 261 0.58 -19.49 8.95
CA LEU A 261 0.37 -20.27 7.71
C LEU A 261 1.18 -21.57 7.72
N ARG A 262 2.40 -21.55 8.30
CA ARG A 262 3.25 -22.75 8.42
C ARG A 262 2.71 -23.80 9.38
N MET A 263 2.14 -23.37 10.50
CA MET A 263 1.70 -24.25 11.59
C MET A 263 0.39 -23.75 12.20
N PRO A 264 -0.73 -23.76 11.47
CA PRO A 264 -1.98 -23.19 11.96
C PRO A 264 -2.52 -23.96 13.19
N GLU A 265 -2.28 -25.27 13.25
CA GLU A 265 -2.67 -26.16 14.36
C GLU A 265 -2.12 -25.70 15.72
N ASN A 266 -0.96 -25.04 15.72
CA ASN A 266 -0.37 -24.54 16.95
C ASN A 266 -1.10 -23.30 17.49
N TYR A 267 -1.74 -22.49 16.66
CA TYR A 267 -2.20 -21.16 17.08
C TYR A 267 -3.73 -21.00 17.06
N TRP A 268 -4.47 -21.84 16.37
CA TRP A 268 -5.91 -21.62 16.16
C TRP A 268 -6.77 -21.76 17.43
N ASP A 269 -6.49 -22.75 18.29
CA ASP A 269 -7.33 -23.04 19.47
C ASP A 269 -6.88 -22.22 20.69
N GLN A 270 -7.01 -20.90 20.58
CA GLN A 270 -6.67 -19.97 21.65
C GLN A 270 -7.93 -19.32 22.24
N LYS A 271 -8.07 -19.43 23.56
CA LYS A 271 -9.13 -18.77 24.31
C LYS A 271 -8.62 -17.45 24.87
N LEU A 272 -9.36 -16.38 24.63
CA LEU A 272 -9.06 -15.08 25.22
C LEU A 272 -9.37 -15.07 26.72
N PRO A 273 -8.60 -14.30 27.52
CA PRO A 273 -8.90 -14.09 28.93
C PRO A 273 -10.18 -13.24 29.07
N SER A 274 -10.82 -13.30 30.24
CA SER A 274 -12.03 -12.52 30.52
C SER A 274 -11.81 -11.00 30.41
N LYS A 275 -10.59 -10.54 30.74
CA LYS A 275 -10.15 -9.15 30.61
C LYS A 275 -9.29 -8.99 29.37
N VAL A 276 -9.83 -8.36 28.33
CA VAL A 276 -9.11 -7.99 27.11
C VAL A 276 -8.92 -6.47 27.03
N PRO A 277 -7.88 -5.98 26.36
CA PRO A 277 -7.70 -4.55 26.11
C PRO A 277 -8.96 -3.95 25.49
N PRO A 278 -9.43 -2.78 25.97
CA PRO A 278 -10.59 -2.13 25.40
C PRO A 278 -10.34 -1.87 23.92
N LEU A 279 -11.36 -2.11 23.12
CA LEU A 279 -11.31 -1.85 21.70
C LEU A 279 -11.26 -0.32 21.52
N PRO A 280 -10.23 0.30 20.89
CA PRO A 280 -10.28 1.70 20.50
C PRO A 280 -11.31 1.83 19.37
N GLU A 281 -12.57 1.87 19.78
CA GLU A 281 -13.64 2.43 18.99
C GLU A 281 -13.58 3.94 19.21
N PRO A 282 -13.55 4.75 18.14
CA PRO A 282 -13.63 6.18 18.30
C PRO A 282 -14.98 6.50 18.95
N VAL A 283 -14.95 6.82 20.24
CA VAL A 283 -16.15 7.27 20.96
C VAL A 283 -16.59 8.58 20.30
N PRO A 284 -17.76 8.62 19.64
CA PRO A 284 -18.20 9.84 19.00
C PRO A 284 -18.36 10.93 20.07
N LEU A 285 -17.90 12.15 19.79
CA LEU A 285 -18.01 13.28 20.74
C LEU A 285 -19.45 13.47 21.25
N THR A 286 -20.45 13.15 20.41
CA THR A 286 -21.88 13.24 20.73
C THR A 286 -22.38 12.18 21.71
N SER A 287 -21.64 11.09 21.93
CA SER A 287 -22.02 10.08 22.94
C SER A 287 -21.44 10.38 24.32
N LEU A 288 -20.64 11.44 24.47
CA LEU A 288 -20.12 11.86 25.77
C LEU A 288 -21.22 12.56 26.59
N PRO A 289 -21.22 12.42 27.94
CA PRO A 289 -22.03 13.27 28.81
C PRO A 289 -21.73 14.75 28.58
N THR A 290 -22.68 15.64 28.93
CA THR A 290 -22.60 17.09 28.67
C THR A 290 -21.26 17.71 29.10
N LEU A 291 -20.73 17.32 30.27
CA LEU A 291 -19.43 17.81 30.74
C LEU A 291 -18.29 17.41 29.81
N GLY A 292 -18.20 16.12 29.42
CA GLY A 292 -17.17 15.61 28.52
C GLY A 292 -17.28 16.18 27.10
N TYR A 293 -18.50 16.41 26.62
CA TYR A 293 -18.73 17.09 25.33
C TYR A 293 -18.19 18.53 25.35
N LEU A 294 -18.48 19.29 26.43
CA LEU A 294 -18.01 20.67 26.57
C LEU A 294 -16.49 20.73 26.72
N GLU A 295 -15.91 19.82 27.51
CA GLU A 295 -14.47 19.74 27.73
C GLU A 295 -13.71 19.43 26.42
N GLN A 296 -14.11 18.39 25.69
CA GLN A 296 -13.41 17.95 24.49
C GLN A 296 -13.76 18.79 23.26
N GLY A 297 -14.98 19.33 23.18
CA GLY A 297 -15.48 20.03 22.00
C GLY A 297 -15.32 21.55 22.03
N VAL A 298 -15.42 22.17 23.21
CA VAL A 298 -15.61 23.63 23.33
C VAL A 298 -14.52 24.30 24.19
N ALA A 299 -13.95 23.59 25.17
CA ALA A 299 -13.07 24.19 26.17
C ALA A 299 -11.88 24.93 25.56
N VAL A 300 -11.17 24.34 24.60
CA VAL A 300 -10.00 24.99 23.98
C VAL A 300 -10.37 26.33 23.32
N ALA A 301 -11.52 26.40 22.66
CA ALA A 301 -11.98 27.63 22.01
C ALA A 301 -12.35 28.71 23.03
N VAL A 302 -13.04 28.32 24.12
CA VAL A 302 -13.42 29.23 25.21
C VAL A 302 -12.20 29.73 25.97
N ILE A 303 -11.27 28.84 26.32
CA ILE A 303 -10.01 29.21 27.00
C ILE A 303 -9.26 30.24 26.17
N LYS A 304 -9.09 30.01 24.86
CA LYS A 304 -8.42 30.97 23.97
C LYS A 304 -9.14 32.33 23.92
N ALA A 305 -10.46 32.33 23.81
CA ALA A 305 -11.25 33.56 23.80
C ALA A 305 -11.13 34.33 25.12
N MET A 306 -11.23 33.63 26.25
CA MET A 306 -11.11 34.21 27.59
C MET A 306 -9.69 34.73 27.86
N THR A 307 -8.66 34.01 27.44
CA THR A 307 -7.27 34.48 27.51
C THR A 307 -7.07 35.76 26.69
N ALA A 308 -7.62 35.81 25.47
CA ALA A 308 -7.53 37.01 24.62
C ALA A 308 -8.24 38.22 25.24
N VAL A 309 -9.40 38.02 25.87
CA VAL A 309 -10.07 39.08 26.66
C VAL A 309 -9.17 39.52 27.83
N GLY A 310 -8.55 38.58 28.54
CA GLY A 310 -7.69 38.87 29.68
C GLY A 310 -6.43 39.66 29.32
N THR A 311 -5.86 39.43 28.14
CA THR A 311 -4.69 40.16 27.63
C THR A 311 -5.06 41.55 27.13
N LEU A 312 -6.14 41.67 26.36
CA LEU A 312 -6.54 42.94 25.74
C LEU A 312 -7.28 43.88 26.70
N LYS A 313 -8.09 43.33 27.61
CA LYS A 313 -9.00 44.05 28.52
C LYS A 313 -9.91 45.04 27.77
N PRO A 314 -10.73 44.56 26.81
CA PRO A 314 -11.48 45.43 25.90
C PRO A 314 -12.51 46.27 26.65
N LYS A 315 -12.44 47.59 26.45
CA LYS A 315 -13.45 48.54 26.89
C LYS A 315 -13.98 49.28 25.68
N TYR A 316 -15.15 48.86 25.22
CA TYR A 316 -15.80 49.49 24.08
C TYR A 316 -16.50 50.79 24.51
N PRO A 317 -16.44 51.87 23.72
CA PRO A 317 -17.16 53.12 23.98
C PRO A 317 -18.63 52.88 24.35
N PHE A 318 -19.11 53.57 25.39
CA PHE A 318 -20.52 53.55 25.84
C PHE A 318 -21.11 52.20 26.27
N LEU A 319 -20.34 51.10 26.28
CA LEU A 319 -20.76 49.79 26.79
C LEU A 319 -20.17 49.50 28.17
N SER A 320 -20.81 48.68 28.99
CA SER A 320 -20.20 48.22 30.25
C SER A 320 -19.01 47.29 29.96
N ILE A 321 -18.07 47.20 30.92
CA ILE A 321 -16.89 46.32 30.79
C ILE A 321 -17.33 44.87 30.53
N GLN A 322 -18.36 44.41 31.26
CA GLN A 322 -18.94 43.08 31.09
C GLN A 322 -19.49 42.87 29.66
N ARG A 323 -20.25 43.84 29.13
CA ARG A 323 -20.78 43.74 27.76
C ARG A 323 -19.69 43.76 26.70
N SER A 324 -18.67 44.61 26.85
CA SER A 324 -17.52 44.65 25.93
C SER A 324 -16.76 43.33 25.91
N ALA A 325 -16.53 42.71 27.08
CA ALA A 325 -15.90 41.40 27.19
C ALA A 325 -16.72 40.29 26.53
N LEU A 326 -18.04 40.24 26.77
CA LEU A 326 -18.93 39.23 26.17
C LEU A 326 -18.98 39.34 24.64
N LEU A 327 -19.08 40.55 24.10
CA LEU A 327 -19.06 40.77 22.64
C LEU A 327 -17.72 40.36 22.03
N TYR A 328 -16.61 40.66 22.72
CA TYR A 328 -15.28 40.22 22.28
C TYR A 328 -15.18 38.69 22.22
N VAL A 329 -15.63 37.98 23.26
CA VAL A 329 -15.67 36.50 23.24
C VAL A 329 -16.52 36.00 22.07
N ALA A 330 -17.70 36.58 21.85
CA ALA A 330 -18.58 36.18 20.75
C ALA A 330 -17.93 36.38 19.37
N PHE A 331 -17.30 37.53 19.12
CA PHE A 331 -16.58 37.78 17.88
C PHE A 331 -15.37 36.87 17.72
N TYR A 332 -14.61 36.62 18.79
CA TYR A 332 -13.46 35.73 18.78
C TYR A 332 -13.88 34.29 18.42
N LEU A 333 -14.90 33.76 19.08
CA LEU A 333 -15.41 32.41 18.79
C LEU A 333 -15.90 32.28 17.34
N LYS A 334 -16.58 33.30 16.80
CA LYS A 334 -17.04 33.30 15.40
C LYS A 334 -15.90 33.45 14.39
N ALA A 335 -14.89 34.27 14.70
CA ALA A 335 -13.73 34.52 13.83
C ALA A 335 -12.82 33.28 13.67
N PHE A 336 -12.71 32.47 14.72
CA PHE A 336 -11.79 31.33 14.79
C PHE A 336 -12.47 29.95 14.75
N ASN A 337 -13.79 29.88 14.51
CA ASN A 337 -14.51 28.60 14.36
C ASN A 337 -14.13 27.88 13.06
N GLN A 338 -13.36 26.79 13.16
CA GLN A 338 -12.90 25.99 12.02
C GLN A 338 -14.02 25.32 11.19
N LYS A 339 -15.20 25.12 11.79
CA LYS A 339 -16.37 24.52 11.12
C LYS A 339 -17.21 25.55 10.34
N SER A 340 -16.92 26.85 10.48
CA SER A 340 -17.59 27.91 9.73
C SER A 340 -16.97 28.11 8.35
N THR A 341 -17.77 28.59 7.39
CA THR A 341 -17.31 28.97 6.06
C THR A 341 -16.22 30.05 6.11
N ASP A 342 -15.30 30.03 5.13
CA ASP A 342 -14.21 31.00 5.03
C ASP A 342 -14.66 32.46 4.99
N ILE A 343 -15.73 32.73 4.24
CA ILE A 343 -16.33 34.07 4.11
C ILE A 343 -16.77 34.59 5.48
N ASN A 344 -17.47 33.77 6.26
CA ASN A 344 -17.94 34.16 7.60
C ASN A 344 -16.77 34.37 8.56
N ARG A 345 -15.74 33.51 8.51
CA ARG A 345 -14.53 33.69 9.34
C ARG A 345 -13.82 35.00 9.03
N GLN A 346 -13.62 35.32 7.75
CA GLN A 346 -12.98 36.57 7.34
C GLN A 346 -13.83 37.79 7.72
N MET A 347 -15.15 37.72 7.56
CA MET A 347 -16.06 38.77 8.01
C MET A 347 -15.93 39.03 9.51
N TYR A 348 -15.96 37.99 10.33
CA TYR A 348 -15.85 38.13 11.79
C TYR A 348 -14.44 38.51 12.25
N LYS A 349 -13.38 38.13 11.53
CA LYS A 349 -12.02 38.66 11.77
C LYS A 349 -11.94 40.16 11.53
N LYS A 350 -12.56 40.66 10.45
CA LYS A 350 -12.64 42.12 10.18
C LYS A 350 -13.44 42.83 11.26
N LYS A 351 -14.59 42.26 11.68
CA LYS A 351 -15.39 42.82 12.78
C LYS A 351 -14.63 42.84 14.11
N LEU A 352 -13.87 41.79 14.40
CA LEU A 352 -13.04 41.71 15.60
C LEU A 352 -11.94 42.79 15.59
N ALA A 353 -11.20 42.93 14.49
CA ALA A 353 -10.18 43.98 14.35
C ALA A 353 -10.76 45.40 14.50
N LEU A 354 -11.90 45.65 13.86
CA LEU A 354 -12.62 46.93 13.99
C LEU A 354 -13.05 47.19 15.45
N PHE A 355 -13.50 46.14 16.14
CA PHE A 355 -13.89 46.21 17.55
C PHE A 355 -12.69 46.54 18.45
N GLU A 356 -11.52 45.95 18.19
CA GLU A 356 -10.25 46.24 18.87
C GLU A 356 -9.83 47.70 18.66
N GLU A 357 -9.81 48.19 17.41
CA GLU A 357 -9.51 49.60 17.10
C GLU A 357 -10.44 50.57 17.84
N ASN A 358 -11.73 50.24 17.93
CA ASN A 358 -12.71 51.09 18.63
C ASN A 358 -12.48 51.09 20.15
N CYS A 359 -12.00 49.97 20.73
CA CYS A 359 -11.62 49.91 22.14
C CYS A 359 -10.40 50.79 22.44
N GLU A 360 -9.47 50.95 21.48
CA GLU A 360 -8.28 51.81 21.62
C GLU A 360 -8.60 53.31 21.60
N LEU A 361 -9.80 53.72 21.15
CA LEU A 361 -10.20 55.13 21.11
C LEU A 361 -10.23 55.76 22.51
N ILE A 362 -10.67 55.02 23.53
CA ILE A 362 -10.74 55.53 24.91
C ILE A 362 -9.35 55.83 25.49
N PRO A 363 -8.39 54.89 25.52
CA PRO A 363 -7.06 55.19 26.02
C PRO A 363 -6.34 56.25 25.16
N TYR A 364 -6.53 56.23 23.84
CA TYR A 364 -5.97 57.25 22.95
C TYR A 364 -6.51 58.65 23.28
N LEU A 365 -7.83 58.83 23.31
CA LEU A 365 -8.45 60.13 23.61
C LEU A 365 -8.17 60.57 25.05
N SER A 366 -8.16 59.64 26.01
CA SER A 366 -7.78 59.92 27.40
C SER A 366 -6.34 60.42 27.50
N SER A 367 -5.43 59.95 26.65
CA SER A 367 -4.04 60.45 26.63
C SER A 367 -3.90 61.76 25.86
N ALA A 368 -4.56 61.89 24.71
CA ALA A 368 -4.47 63.06 23.84
C ALA A 368 -5.19 64.30 24.39
N MET A 369 -6.23 64.10 25.21
CA MET A 369 -7.02 65.18 25.82
C MET A 369 -6.57 65.53 27.25
N ARG A 370 -5.48 64.93 27.76
CA ARG A 370 -4.90 65.29 29.06
C ARG A 370 -4.20 66.65 28.96
N GLY A 371 -4.57 67.57 29.86
CA GLY A 371 -3.90 68.87 30.03
C GLY A 371 -4.72 70.04 29.49
N THR A 372 -4.03 71.17 29.24
CA THR A 372 -4.62 72.39 28.70
C THR A 372 -5.00 72.23 27.22
N TYR A 373 -6.01 72.98 26.80
CA TYR A 373 -6.52 72.96 25.43
C TYR A 373 -5.41 73.22 24.40
N ARG A 374 -5.26 72.32 23.42
CA ARG A 374 -4.34 72.50 22.28
C ARG A 374 -5.09 73.05 21.06
N PRO A 375 -4.58 74.11 20.40
CA PRO A 375 -5.18 74.65 19.18
C PRO A 375 -5.09 73.64 18.01
N PRO A 376 -5.96 73.75 16.98
CA PRO A 376 -6.07 72.75 15.90
C PRO A 376 -4.77 72.40 15.16
N GLY A 377 -3.81 73.34 15.08
CA GLY A 377 -2.52 73.13 14.41
C GLY A 377 -1.50 72.30 15.21
N GLU A 378 -1.71 72.11 16.51
CA GLU A 378 -0.79 71.38 17.42
C GLU A 378 -1.34 70.00 17.82
N ARG A 379 -2.46 69.58 17.22
CA ARG A 379 -3.08 68.28 17.49
C ARG A 379 -2.50 67.20 16.57
N PRO A 380 -2.47 65.93 17.02
CA PRO A 380 -2.17 64.81 16.13
C PRO A 380 -3.09 64.82 14.90
N ILE A 381 -2.55 64.49 13.74
CA ILE A 381 -3.24 64.55 12.44
C ILE A 381 -4.50 63.67 12.43
N ASP A 382 -4.47 62.56 13.17
CA ASP A 382 -5.57 61.59 13.28
C ASP A 382 -6.58 61.90 14.39
N PHE A 383 -6.36 62.96 15.18
CA PHE A 383 -7.15 63.27 16.38
C PHE A 383 -8.63 63.53 16.05
N ASN A 384 -8.91 64.44 15.10
CA ASN A 384 -10.29 64.79 14.75
C ASN A 384 -11.04 63.60 14.15
N PHE A 385 -10.36 62.75 13.38
CA PHE A 385 -10.95 61.53 12.82
C PHE A 385 -11.33 60.53 13.92
N LYS A 386 -10.41 60.26 14.87
CA LYS A 386 -10.66 59.34 15.99
C LYS A 386 -11.70 59.89 16.98
N LEU A 387 -11.73 61.20 17.22
CA LEU A 387 -12.74 61.85 18.05
C LEU A 387 -14.14 61.75 17.41
N ASN A 388 -14.27 62.04 16.12
CA ASN A 388 -15.52 61.88 15.39
C ASN A 388 -15.98 60.42 15.39
N ARG A 389 -15.06 59.47 15.15
CA ARG A 389 -15.36 58.03 15.23
C ARG A 389 -15.86 57.62 16.62
N PHE A 390 -15.26 58.14 17.70
CA PHE A 390 -15.74 57.90 19.06
C PHE A 390 -17.15 58.45 19.31
N LEU A 391 -17.42 59.70 18.90
CA LEU A 391 -18.73 60.34 19.11
C LEU A 391 -19.87 59.64 18.34
N VAL A 392 -19.59 59.14 17.14
CA VAL A 392 -20.56 58.38 16.32
C VAL A 392 -21.01 57.09 17.02
N LEU A 393 -20.14 56.45 17.80
CA LEU A 393 -20.48 55.25 18.58
C LEU A 393 -21.44 55.52 19.76
N GLY A 394 -21.63 56.79 20.12
CA GLY A 394 -22.54 57.23 21.20
C GLY A 394 -23.94 57.63 20.72
N VAL A 395 -24.18 57.64 19.41
CA VAL A 395 -25.48 58.01 18.83
C VAL A 395 -26.53 56.91 19.14
N PRO A 396 -27.77 57.25 19.53
CA PRO A 396 -28.83 56.27 19.77
C PRO A 396 -29.03 55.36 18.54
N GLY A 397 -28.96 54.05 18.72
CA GLY A 397 -29.06 53.05 17.64
C GLY A 397 -27.73 52.62 17.00
N ALA A 398 -26.61 53.28 17.29
CA ALA A 398 -25.30 52.91 16.74
C ALA A 398 -24.79 51.54 17.24
N ASN A 399 -25.25 51.11 18.42
CA ASN A 399 -24.85 49.85 19.05
C ASN A 399 -25.79 48.68 18.75
N ASP A 400 -26.89 48.90 18.00
CA ASP A 400 -27.87 47.85 17.65
C ASP A 400 -27.35 46.90 16.55
N PHE A 401 -26.21 47.25 15.93
CA PHE A 401 -25.57 46.50 14.85
C PHE A 401 -24.32 45.71 15.28
N LEU A 402 -23.99 45.71 16.58
CA LEU A 402 -22.94 44.89 17.21
C LEU A 402 -23.50 43.50 17.55
#